data_AF-A0A212JU58-F1
#
_entry.id   AF-A0A212JU58-F1
#
_cell.length_a   1.000
_cell.length_b   1.000
_cell.length_c   1.000
_cell.angle_alpha   90.00
_cell.angle_beta   90.00
_cell.angle_gamma   90.00
#
_symmetry.space_group_name_H-M   'P 1'
#
loop_
_entity.id
_entity.type
_entity.pdbx_description
1 polymer ?
#
loop_
_entity_poly.entity_id
_entity_poly.type
_entity_poly.pdbx_seq_one_letter_code
_entity_poly.pdbx_strand_id
1 'polypeptide(L)'
;MRKLLILPLFLLINLIVFAQEENTAYQFTVVKQNPITSIKNQGNSGTCWSFSGVAFLESELLKMNKGDHDLSEMYIVRRNYADKADKYVRVGGNLNFAQGGAFADVVETLDEYGVVPNEVYAGLNYGETIHNHGELEAALSGYVKGIADKKSSRISPVWGVGFNSVLDAYLGAVPKEFQYKGKTYTPQSLAQSLGLTSKNYVSITSFTHHPFYAPFAIEIPDNWRWALSYNVPMDEMIQVIDNAINNGYTVAWASDVSEIGFTRNGIAVIPDDEAPENIGSDQAHWLGLSKSEKTTRLKAKVDQGPVKEKVVTQEMRQAAFDSQETTDDHGMQIFGIVKDQNGTKYYLVKNSWGEAGKYKGIWYASETFVKYKTTNIMVNKAAVPAPLAKKLNLN
;
A
#
# COMPACT_ATOMS: atom_id res chain seq x y z
N MET A 1 -74.12 -49.64 -24.35
CA MET A 1 -72.82 -49.91 -23.69
C MET A 1 -71.92 -48.71 -23.88
N ARG A 2 -71.19 -48.36 -22.82
CA ARG A 2 -70.44 -47.12 -22.58
C ARG A 2 -69.14 -47.02 -23.40
N LYS A 3 -68.84 -45.79 -23.89
CA LYS A 3 -67.52 -45.10 -23.95
C LYS A 3 -66.44 -45.74 -24.87
N LEU A 4 -65.47 -45.07 -25.49
CA LEU A 4 -64.80 -43.78 -25.32
C LEU A 4 -64.33 -43.25 -26.70
N LEU A 5 -64.52 -41.95 -26.96
CA LEU A 5 -63.68 -41.18 -27.89
C LEU A 5 -62.44 -40.72 -27.11
N ILE A 6 -61.25 -41.10 -27.58
CA ILE A 6 -59.97 -40.63 -27.04
C ILE A 6 -59.53 -39.42 -27.86
N LEU A 7 -59.57 -38.25 -27.21
CA LEU A 7 -58.99 -36.99 -27.69
C LEU A 7 -57.52 -36.96 -27.25
N PRO A 8 -56.53 -36.63 -28.11
CA PRO A 8 -55.19 -36.37 -27.63
C PRO A 8 -55.14 -34.95 -27.07
N LEU A 9 -55.07 -34.87 -25.74
CA LEU A 9 -54.82 -33.64 -24.99
C LEU A 9 -53.36 -33.23 -25.24
N PHE A 10 -53.14 -32.18 -26.04
CA PHE A 10 -51.84 -31.51 -26.13
C PHE A 10 -51.53 -30.87 -24.77
N LEU A 11 -50.65 -31.51 -24.01
CA LEU A 11 -50.10 -30.97 -22.77
C LEU A 11 -49.09 -29.88 -23.14
N LEU A 12 -49.50 -28.61 -22.99
CA LEU A 12 -48.59 -27.46 -22.94
C LEU A 12 -47.75 -27.58 -21.65
N ILE A 13 -46.56 -28.17 -21.77
CA ILE A 13 -45.54 -28.10 -20.74
C ILE A 13 -45.01 -26.66 -20.74
N ASN A 14 -45.47 -25.85 -19.79
CA ASN A 14 -44.84 -24.58 -19.47
C ASN A 14 -43.44 -24.90 -18.91
N LEU A 15 -42.42 -24.77 -19.75
CA LEU A 15 -41.04 -24.65 -19.30
C LEU A 15 -40.93 -23.34 -18.52
N ILE A 16 -41.02 -23.43 -17.20
CA ILE A 16 -40.57 -22.38 -16.30
C ILE A 16 -39.05 -22.39 -16.43
N VAL A 17 -38.55 -21.54 -17.33
CA VAL A 17 -37.14 -21.14 -17.33
C VAL A 17 -36.94 -20.36 -16.05
N PHE A 18 -36.36 -21.01 -15.03
CA PHE A 18 -35.73 -20.27 -13.95
C PHE A 18 -34.64 -19.44 -14.60
N ALA A 19 -34.83 -18.13 -14.65
CA ALA A 19 -33.74 -17.21 -14.96
C ALA A 19 -32.60 -17.56 -14.00
N GLN A 20 -31.45 -17.96 -14.54
CA GLN A 20 -30.23 -17.99 -13.74
C GLN A 20 -30.06 -16.57 -13.20
N GLU A 21 -30.02 -16.42 -11.88
CA GLU A 21 -29.49 -15.18 -11.31
C GLU A 21 -28.10 -14.98 -11.92
N GLU A 22 -27.96 -13.98 -12.78
CA GLU A 22 -26.65 -13.54 -13.24
C GLU A 22 -25.85 -13.20 -11.98
N ASN A 23 -24.81 -13.98 -11.71
CA ASN A 23 -23.91 -13.68 -10.61
C ASN A 23 -23.08 -12.46 -11.01
N THR A 24 -23.59 -11.27 -10.68
CA THR A 24 -22.98 -9.97 -10.98
C THR A 24 -21.72 -9.70 -10.16
N ALA A 25 -21.43 -10.50 -9.13
CA ALA A 25 -20.25 -10.35 -8.28
C ALA A 25 -18.95 -10.43 -9.09
N TYR A 26 -17.91 -9.76 -8.58
CA TYR A 26 -16.57 -9.87 -9.16
C TYR A 26 -16.10 -11.32 -9.26
N GLN A 27 -15.62 -11.69 -10.45
CA GLN A 27 -14.96 -12.96 -10.73
C GLN A 27 -13.59 -12.67 -11.33
N PHE A 28 -12.53 -12.98 -10.57
CA PHE A 28 -11.17 -12.69 -10.99
C PHE A 28 -10.46 -13.94 -11.53
N THR A 29 -9.82 -13.79 -12.68
CA THR A 29 -8.93 -14.80 -13.27
C THR A 29 -7.49 -14.31 -13.19
N VAL A 30 -6.63 -15.10 -12.55
CA VAL A 30 -5.20 -14.76 -12.40
C VAL A 30 -4.51 -14.80 -13.76
N VAL A 31 -3.85 -13.69 -14.13
CA VAL A 31 -2.97 -13.61 -15.30
C VAL A 31 -1.54 -13.94 -14.88
N LYS A 32 -1.07 -13.31 -13.81
CA LYS A 32 0.26 -13.52 -13.23
C LYS A 32 0.22 -13.20 -11.74
N GLN A 33 0.88 -13.98 -10.92
CA GLN A 33 1.13 -13.64 -9.52
C GLN A 33 2.53 -14.12 -9.13
N ASN A 34 3.21 -13.35 -8.29
CA ASN A 34 4.54 -13.65 -7.80
C ASN A 34 4.49 -14.06 -6.33
N PRO A 35 5.46 -14.85 -5.85
CA PRO A 35 5.48 -15.32 -4.46
C PRO A 35 5.47 -14.16 -3.46
N ILE A 36 4.66 -14.31 -2.41
CA ILE A 36 4.59 -13.43 -1.23
C ILE A 36 4.66 -14.27 0.04
N THR A 37 5.10 -13.67 1.14
CA THR A 37 4.98 -14.21 2.49
C THR A 37 3.56 -14.04 3.05
N SER A 38 3.31 -14.58 4.24
CA SER A 38 2.03 -14.48 4.95
C SER A 38 1.52 -13.05 5.14
N ILE A 39 0.19 -12.91 5.24
CA ILE A 39 -0.47 -11.64 5.55
C ILE A 39 -0.14 -11.24 6.99
N LYS A 40 0.25 -9.97 7.17
CA LYS A 40 0.58 -9.38 8.47
C LYS A 40 -0.50 -8.41 8.93
N ASN A 41 -0.46 -8.03 10.20
CA ASN A 41 -1.43 -7.12 10.80
C ASN A 41 -0.73 -6.02 11.60
N GLN A 42 -0.78 -4.78 11.09
CA GLN A 42 -0.20 -3.61 11.73
C GLN A 42 -0.95 -3.16 12.98
N GLY A 43 -2.12 -3.75 13.27
CA GLY A 43 -2.97 -3.37 14.39
C GLY A 43 -3.43 -1.92 14.32
N ASN A 44 -3.55 -1.29 15.47
CA ASN A 44 -3.87 0.13 15.59
C ASN A 44 -2.59 0.97 15.59
N SER A 45 -1.88 0.97 14.47
CA SER A 45 -0.68 1.79 14.26
C SER A 45 -0.59 2.30 12.82
N GLY A 46 0.00 3.48 12.63
CA GLY A 46 0.26 4.11 11.34
C GLY A 46 1.55 3.60 10.67
N THR A 47 1.79 2.29 10.71
CA THR A 47 3.08 1.69 10.29
C THR A 47 3.00 0.89 8.99
N CYS A 48 1.94 1.09 8.19
CA CYS A 48 1.74 0.39 6.92
C CYS A 48 2.94 0.51 5.97
N TRP A 49 3.63 1.66 5.95
CA TRP A 49 4.86 1.88 5.19
C TRP A 49 5.97 0.86 5.53
N SER A 50 6.11 0.48 6.80
CA SER A 50 7.07 -0.53 7.25
C SER A 50 6.59 -1.93 6.90
N PHE A 51 5.34 -2.27 7.19
CA PHE A 51 4.76 -3.59 6.87
C PHE A 51 4.77 -3.90 5.37
N SER A 52 4.38 -2.95 4.54
CA SER A 52 4.38 -3.12 3.08
C SER A 52 5.77 -3.10 2.49
N GLY A 53 6.68 -2.24 2.99
CA GLY A 53 8.08 -2.25 2.58
C GLY A 53 8.80 -3.55 2.96
N VAL A 54 8.56 -4.07 4.17
CA VAL A 54 9.08 -5.38 4.59
C VAL A 54 8.49 -6.51 3.76
N ALA A 55 7.18 -6.54 3.52
CA ALA A 55 6.57 -7.55 2.66
C ALA A 55 7.15 -7.55 1.24
N PHE A 56 7.46 -6.37 0.70
CA PHE A 56 8.20 -6.21 -0.54
C PHE A 56 9.61 -6.80 -0.45
N LEU A 57 10.39 -6.47 0.58
CA LEU A 57 11.74 -7.02 0.78
C LEU A 57 11.73 -8.55 0.95
N GLU A 58 10.78 -9.10 1.69
CA GLU A 58 10.61 -10.56 1.84
C GLU A 58 10.32 -11.23 0.50
N SER A 59 9.53 -10.59 -0.36
CA SER A 59 9.25 -11.10 -1.71
C SER A 59 10.47 -11.00 -2.63
N GLU A 60 11.32 -9.99 -2.45
CA GLU A 60 12.63 -9.92 -3.09
C GLU A 60 13.54 -11.07 -2.64
N LEU A 61 13.54 -11.43 -1.36
CA LEU A 61 14.28 -12.59 -0.85
C LEU A 61 13.78 -13.91 -1.45
N LEU A 62 12.46 -14.07 -1.60
CA LEU A 62 11.88 -15.21 -2.31
C LEU A 62 12.37 -15.27 -3.76
N LYS A 63 12.36 -14.13 -4.48
CA LYS A 63 12.86 -14.03 -5.85
C LYS A 63 14.36 -14.36 -5.96
N MET A 64 15.15 -13.92 -4.98
CA MET A 64 16.59 -14.18 -4.90
C MET A 64 16.92 -15.60 -4.41
N ASN A 65 15.92 -16.46 -4.21
CA ASN A 65 16.07 -17.81 -3.65
C ASN A 65 16.78 -17.82 -2.28
N LYS A 66 16.55 -16.78 -1.46
CA LYS A 66 17.09 -16.68 -0.09
C LYS A 66 16.20 -17.35 0.95
N GLY A 67 15.07 -17.91 0.53
CA GLY A 67 14.10 -18.60 1.38
C GLY A 67 13.12 -17.63 2.06
N ASP A 68 12.27 -18.20 2.92
CA ASP A 68 11.30 -17.45 3.71
C ASP A 68 11.99 -16.80 4.94
N HIS A 69 11.71 -15.52 5.15
CA HIS A 69 12.17 -14.72 6.28
C HIS A 69 11.02 -13.86 6.75
N ASP A 70 10.80 -13.85 8.06
CA ASP A 70 9.89 -12.93 8.75
C ASP A 70 10.75 -11.81 9.34
N LEU A 71 10.86 -10.68 8.64
CA LEU A 71 11.69 -9.55 9.07
C LEU A 71 10.90 -8.63 9.99
N SER A 72 11.58 -7.96 10.92
CA SER A 72 10.93 -7.08 11.89
C SER A 72 10.56 -5.73 11.30
N GLU A 73 9.27 -5.47 11.13
CA GLU A 73 8.74 -4.13 10.85
C GLU A 73 9.06 -3.15 11.97
N MET A 74 8.99 -3.62 13.22
CA MET A 74 9.16 -2.77 14.39
C MET A 74 10.59 -2.31 14.60
N TYR A 75 11.57 -3.08 14.14
CA TYR A 75 12.96 -2.64 14.11
C TYR A 75 13.10 -1.40 13.23
N ILE A 76 12.56 -1.46 12.00
CA ILE A 76 12.58 -0.35 11.04
C ILE A 76 11.79 0.85 11.60
N VAL A 77 10.60 0.64 12.16
CA VAL A 77 9.79 1.69 12.79
C VAL A 77 10.58 2.39 13.89
N ARG A 78 11.18 1.63 14.81
CA ARG A 78 11.95 2.19 15.92
C ARG A 78 13.16 2.98 15.46
N ARG A 79 13.91 2.51 14.45
CA ARG A 79 15.07 3.26 13.91
C ARG A 79 14.61 4.59 13.33
N ASN A 80 13.57 4.58 12.49
CA ASN A 80 13.10 5.77 11.81
C ASN A 80 12.39 6.77 12.73
N TYR A 81 11.71 6.33 13.79
CA TYR A 81 11.16 7.26 14.79
C TYR A 81 12.27 8.06 15.48
N ALA A 82 13.43 7.44 15.77
CA ALA A 82 14.57 8.13 16.34
C ALA A 82 15.17 9.16 15.36
N ASP A 83 15.33 8.79 14.09
CA ASP A 83 15.91 9.69 13.08
C ASP A 83 14.96 10.83 12.71
N LYS A 84 13.66 10.54 12.61
CA LYS A 84 12.61 11.55 12.40
C LYS A 84 12.58 12.55 13.54
N ALA A 85 12.72 12.09 14.80
CA ALA A 85 12.78 12.98 15.96
C ALA A 85 13.99 13.92 15.88
N ASP A 86 15.15 13.37 15.52
CA ASP A 86 16.38 14.13 15.34
C ASP A 86 16.23 15.18 14.23
N LYS A 87 15.68 14.83 13.07
CA LYS A 87 15.42 15.78 11.98
C LYS A 87 14.37 16.83 12.36
N TYR A 88 13.29 16.44 13.03
CA TYR A 88 12.24 17.34 13.53
C TYR A 88 12.84 18.42 14.45
N VAL A 89 13.67 18.02 15.41
CA VAL A 89 14.35 18.95 16.32
C VAL A 89 15.35 19.83 15.57
N ARG A 90 16.09 19.29 14.59
CA ARG A 90 17.06 20.06 13.77
C ARG A 90 16.41 21.17 12.96
N VAL A 91 15.22 20.94 12.41
CA VAL A 91 14.49 21.96 11.63
C VAL A 91 13.58 22.83 12.49
N GLY A 92 13.75 22.79 13.82
CA GLY A 92 12.99 23.64 14.75
C GLY A 92 11.50 23.32 14.80
N GLY A 93 11.12 22.05 14.64
CA GLY A 93 9.74 21.59 14.71
C GLY A 93 8.92 21.79 13.43
N ASN A 94 9.54 22.25 12.34
CA ASN A 94 8.88 22.51 11.05
C ASN A 94 8.89 21.29 10.11
N LEU A 95 8.71 20.09 10.66
CA LEU A 95 8.63 18.82 9.93
C LEU A 95 7.43 18.04 10.46
N ASN A 96 6.87 17.13 9.66
CA ASN A 96 5.89 16.20 10.20
C ASN A 96 6.55 15.23 11.20
N PHE A 97 5.99 15.11 12.40
CA PHE A 97 6.35 14.07 13.36
C PHE A 97 5.08 13.30 13.75
N ALA A 98 4.88 12.18 13.07
CA ALA A 98 3.75 11.27 13.23
C ALA A 98 4.21 9.82 12.97
N GLN A 99 3.31 8.86 13.17
CA GLN A 99 3.58 7.42 13.00
C GLN A 99 3.92 7.01 11.55
N GLY A 100 3.38 7.75 10.57
CA GLY A 100 3.54 7.48 9.14
C GLY A 100 4.98 7.51 8.65
N GLY A 101 5.20 7.23 7.38
CA GLY A 101 6.54 7.08 6.81
C GLY A 101 6.48 6.66 5.36
N ALA A 102 7.64 6.54 4.72
CA ALA A 102 7.74 6.25 3.29
C ALA A 102 8.57 4.99 3.03
N PHE A 103 8.49 4.42 1.83
CA PHE A 103 9.34 3.27 1.47
C PHE A 103 10.84 3.57 1.55
N ALA A 104 11.24 4.84 1.40
CA ALA A 104 12.62 5.27 1.61
C ALA A 104 13.10 4.96 3.04
N ASP A 105 12.24 5.11 4.04
CA ASP A 105 12.56 4.78 5.44
C ASP A 105 12.95 3.31 5.60
N VAL A 106 12.33 2.42 4.81
CA VAL A 106 12.59 0.98 4.83
C VAL A 106 13.91 0.65 4.14
N VAL A 107 14.14 1.16 2.91
CA VAL A 107 15.34 0.79 2.15
C VAL A 107 16.60 1.49 2.64
N GLU A 108 16.51 2.73 3.13
CA GLU A 108 17.68 3.42 3.71
C GLU A 108 18.11 2.77 5.03
N THR A 109 17.15 2.25 5.82
CA THR A 109 17.44 1.47 7.03
C THR A 109 18.35 0.26 6.76
N LEU A 110 18.28 -0.35 5.56
CA LEU A 110 19.13 -1.49 5.21
C LEU A 110 20.62 -1.15 5.28
N ASP A 111 21.00 0.01 4.77
CA ASP A 111 22.40 0.44 4.71
C ASP A 111 22.81 1.13 6.03
N GLU A 112 21.91 1.90 6.65
CA GLU A 112 22.17 2.61 7.90
C GLU A 112 22.24 1.66 9.10
N TYR A 113 21.32 0.69 9.17
CA TYR A 113 21.03 -0.11 10.38
C TYR A 113 20.90 -1.62 10.14
N GLY A 114 20.74 -2.07 8.89
CA GLY A 114 20.52 -3.49 8.57
C GLY A 114 19.10 -3.95 8.88
N VAL A 115 18.93 -5.26 9.11
CA VAL A 115 17.62 -5.88 9.40
C VAL A 115 17.75 -6.89 10.51
N VAL A 116 16.64 -7.18 11.18
CA VAL A 116 16.54 -8.25 12.17
C VAL A 116 15.31 -9.11 11.90
N PRO A 117 15.31 -10.40 12.29
CA PRO A 117 14.11 -11.22 12.26
C PRO A 117 13.07 -10.72 13.24
N ASN A 118 11.79 -10.89 12.92
CA ASN A 118 10.68 -10.54 13.80
C ASN A 118 10.74 -11.27 15.15
N GLU A 119 11.18 -12.54 15.17
CA GLU A 119 11.39 -13.31 16.43
C GLU A 119 12.46 -12.71 17.35
N VAL A 120 13.35 -11.87 16.82
CA VAL A 120 14.40 -11.17 17.60
C VAL A 120 13.89 -9.81 18.09
N TYR A 121 13.00 -9.16 17.34
CA TYR A 121 12.49 -7.83 17.67
C TYR A 121 11.03 -7.69 17.22
N ALA A 122 10.09 -8.19 18.01
CA ALA A 122 8.67 -8.10 17.67
C ALA A 122 8.06 -6.72 17.95
N GLY A 123 8.73 -5.86 18.74
CA GLY A 123 8.18 -4.57 19.18
C GLY A 123 6.96 -4.68 20.11
N LEU A 124 6.78 -5.82 20.76
CA LEU A 124 5.71 -6.12 21.71
C LEU A 124 6.32 -6.62 23.03
N ASN A 125 7.08 -5.78 23.72
CA ASN A 125 7.86 -6.15 24.90
C ASN A 125 7.15 -5.90 26.25
N TYR A 126 5.88 -5.50 26.23
CA TYR A 126 5.13 -5.10 27.42
C TYR A 126 3.81 -5.86 27.63
N GLY A 127 3.67 -7.05 27.00
CA GLY A 127 2.56 -7.99 27.25
C GLY A 127 1.40 -7.93 26.25
N GLU A 128 1.46 -7.04 25.26
CA GLU A 128 0.48 -6.97 24.17
C GLU A 128 0.76 -8.01 23.07
N THR A 129 -0.29 -8.42 22.36
CA THR A 129 -0.18 -9.37 21.24
C THR A 129 -0.41 -8.73 19.87
N ILE A 130 -0.74 -7.43 19.85
CA ILE A 130 -0.99 -6.65 18.64
C ILE A 130 -0.57 -5.20 18.87
N HIS A 131 -0.07 -4.54 17.82
CA HIS A 131 0.38 -3.17 17.93
C HIS A 131 -0.79 -2.21 18.18
N ASN A 132 -0.62 -1.36 19.18
CA ASN A 132 -1.48 -0.21 19.44
C ASN A 132 -0.59 0.96 19.86
N HIS A 133 -0.31 1.86 18.92
CA HIS A 133 0.72 2.89 19.10
C HIS A 133 0.16 4.25 19.49
N GLY A 134 -1.14 4.36 19.80
CA GLY A 134 -1.75 5.65 20.17
C GLY A 134 -1.08 6.31 21.38
N GLU A 135 -0.79 5.55 22.43
CA GLU A 135 -0.07 6.06 23.61
C GLU A 135 1.39 6.40 23.28
N LEU A 136 2.08 5.51 22.56
CA LEU A 136 3.46 5.71 22.12
C LEU A 136 3.59 7.00 21.30
N GLU A 137 2.74 7.20 20.29
CA GLU A 137 2.73 8.42 19.47
C GLU A 137 2.54 9.66 20.34
N ALA A 138 1.53 9.67 21.22
CA ALA A 138 1.28 10.82 22.09
C ALA A 138 2.51 11.16 22.95
N ALA A 139 3.17 10.14 23.50
CA ALA A 139 4.39 10.30 24.29
C ALA A 139 5.56 10.84 23.46
N LEU A 140 5.84 10.25 22.29
CA LEU A 140 6.95 10.67 21.42
C LEU A 140 6.73 12.08 20.86
N SER A 141 5.53 12.36 20.34
CA SER A 141 5.18 13.66 19.75
C SER A 141 5.20 14.77 20.79
N GLY A 142 4.65 14.51 21.98
CA GLY A 142 4.74 15.44 23.12
C GLY A 142 6.19 15.73 23.53
N TYR A 143 7.03 14.69 23.57
CA TYR A 143 8.45 14.82 23.91
C TYR A 143 9.17 15.74 22.91
N VAL A 144 9.15 15.41 21.61
CA VAL A 144 9.93 16.16 20.61
C VAL A 144 9.40 17.57 20.40
N LYS A 145 8.08 17.78 20.51
CA LYS A 145 7.49 19.12 20.51
C LYS A 145 8.03 19.96 21.66
N GLY A 146 8.07 19.41 22.88
CA GLY A 146 8.64 20.10 24.03
C GLY A 146 10.11 20.48 23.86
N ILE A 147 10.90 19.64 23.17
CA ILE A 147 12.31 19.94 22.84
C ILE A 147 12.42 21.04 21.79
N ALA A 148 11.59 21.01 20.74
CA ALA A 148 11.57 22.02 19.69
C ALA A 148 11.11 23.39 20.22
N ASP A 149 10.04 23.42 21.01
CA ASP A 149 9.39 24.61 21.59
C ASP A 149 10.11 25.17 22.84
N LYS A 150 11.32 24.68 23.14
CA LYS A 150 12.06 25.12 24.34
C LYS A 150 12.18 26.65 24.40
N LYS A 151 12.06 27.20 25.61
CA LYS A 151 12.32 28.63 25.89
C LYS A 151 13.80 28.95 26.08
N SER A 152 14.62 27.92 26.34
CA SER A 152 16.07 28.07 26.48
C SER A 152 16.72 28.32 25.12
N SER A 153 17.79 29.13 25.10
CA SER A 153 18.60 29.37 23.90
C SER A 153 19.36 28.13 23.42
N ARG A 154 19.44 27.06 24.22
CA ARG A 154 20.20 25.84 23.90
C ARG A 154 19.37 24.57 24.09
N ILE A 155 19.50 23.63 23.15
CA ILE A 155 19.02 22.25 23.28
C ILE A 155 20.02 21.47 24.12
N SER A 156 19.53 20.78 25.16
CA SER A 156 20.35 19.90 26.00
C SER A 156 20.87 18.71 25.19
N PRO A 157 22.14 18.30 25.28
CA PRO A 157 22.67 17.18 24.48
C PRO A 157 22.09 15.80 24.88
N VAL A 158 21.34 15.70 25.99
CA VAL A 158 20.80 14.42 26.48
C VAL A 158 19.37 14.12 26.03
N TRP A 159 18.71 15.02 25.30
CA TRP A 159 17.30 14.84 24.90
C TRP A 159 17.10 13.55 24.08
N GLY A 160 18.06 13.22 23.20
CA GLY A 160 17.99 12.00 22.39
C GLY A 160 18.07 10.73 23.24
N VAL A 161 18.77 10.75 24.37
CA VAL A 161 18.81 9.62 25.32
C VAL A 161 17.43 9.41 25.92
N GLY A 162 16.78 10.48 26.41
CA GLY A 162 15.44 10.38 26.98
C GLY A 162 14.39 9.90 25.97
N PHE A 163 14.47 10.40 24.73
CA PHE A 163 13.59 9.95 23.65
C PHE A 163 13.78 8.46 23.31
N ASN A 164 15.04 8.00 23.18
CA ASN A 164 15.33 6.58 22.94
C ASN A 164 14.91 5.69 24.11
N SER A 165 14.97 6.17 25.37
CA SER A 165 14.47 5.41 26.51
C SER A 165 12.96 5.18 26.45
N VAL A 166 12.18 6.14 25.92
CA VAL A 166 10.75 5.94 25.66
C VAL A 166 10.58 4.87 24.57
N LEU A 167 11.29 4.99 23.44
CA LEU A 167 11.23 3.96 22.39
C LEU A 167 11.56 2.56 22.90
N ASP A 168 12.64 2.42 23.67
CA ASP A 168 13.08 1.14 24.19
C ASP A 168 12.10 0.56 25.23
N ALA A 169 11.37 1.41 25.95
CA ALA A 169 10.32 0.96 26.87
C ALA A 169 9.13 0.33 26.13
N TYR A 170 8.70 0.90 25.00
CA TYR A 170 7.53 0.41 24.24
C TYR A 170 7.87 -0.61 23.14
N LEU A 171 9.05 -0.55 22.54
CA LEU A 171 9.40 -1.40 21.39
C LEU A 171 10.54 -2.38 21.72
N GLY A 172 11.16 -2.25 22.89
CA GLY A 172 12.32 -3.02 23.29
C GLY A 172 13.65 -2.37 22.88
N ALA A 173 14.72 -2.79 23.56
CA ALA A 173 16.06 -2.32 23.24
C ALA A 173 16.56 -2.92 21.92
N VAL A 174 17.25 -2.12 21.10
CA VAL A 174 17.81 -2.58 19.83
C VAL A 174 18.88 -3.67 20.06
N PRO A 175 18.74 -4.86 19.44
CA PRO A 175 19.72 -5.92 19.58
C PRO A 175 21.01 -5.55 18.85
N LYS A 176 22.15 -5.75 19.52
CA LYS A 176 23.48 -5.59 18.90
C LYS A 176 23.89 -6.85 18.14
N GLU A 177 23.60 -8.00 18.73
CA GLU A 177 23.86 -9.34 18.20
C GLU A 177 22.69 -10.26 18.56
N PHE A 178 22.43 -11.27 17.73
CA PHE A 178 21.37 -12.25 17.93
C PHE A 178 21.70 -13.57 17.22
N GLN A 179 21.07 -14.67 17.66
CA GLN A 179 21.10 -15.94 16.97
C GLN A 179 19.94 -16.01 15.98
N TYR A 180 20.21 -16.41 14.74
CA TYR A 180 19.18 -16.65 13.74
C TYR A 180 19.58 -17.83 12.85
N LYS A 181 18.69 -18.81 12.69
CA LYS A 181 18.93 -20.02 11.86
C LYS A 181 20.30 -20.68 12.14
N GLY A 182 20.68 -20.76 13.41
CA GLY A 182 21.91 -21.42 13.88
C GLY A 182 23.21 -20.63 13.69
N LYS A 183 23.14 -19.33 13.36
CA LYS A 183 24.31 -18.45 13.24
C LYS A 183 24.11 -17.16 14.02
N THR A 184 25.22 -16.58 14.50
CA THR A 184 25.24 -15.26 15.12
C THR A 184 25.29 -14.17 14.06
N TYR A 185 24.45 -13.15 14.21
CA TYR A 185 24.41 -11.98 13.35
C TYR A 185 24.35 -10.69 14.17
N THR A 186 24.97 -9.64 13.64
CA THR A 186 24.51 -8.25 13.86
C THR A 186 23.44 -7.89 12.81
N PRO A 187 22.62 -6.84 13.04
CA PRO A 187 21.65 -6.38 12.04
C PRO A 187 22.24 -6.15 10.64
N GLN A 188 23.39 -5.47 10.54
CA GLN A 188 24.12 -5.27 9.28
C GLN A 188 24.56 -6.58 8.63
N SER A 189 25.15 -7.49 9.40
CA SER A 189 25.67 -8.74 8.84
C SER A 189 24.55 -9.63 8.28
N LEU A 190 23.34 -9.57 8.88
CA LEU A 190 22.18 -10.27 8.34
C LEU A 190 21.76 -9.67 7.00
N ALA A 191 21.57 -8.34 6.92
CA ALA A 191 21.22 -7.65 5.67
C ALA A 191 22.20 -7.98 4.53
N GLN A 192 23.52 -7.94 4.83
CA GLN A 192 24.58 -8.30 3.88
C GLN A 192 24.47 -9.75 3.42
N SER A 193 24.24 -10.70 4.34
CA SER A 193 24.11 -12.13 4.00
C SER A 193 22.90 -12.42 3.10
N LEU A 194 21.85 -11.60 3.25
CA LEU A 194 20.64 -11.64 2.45
C LEU A 194 20.79 -10.91 1.10
N GLY A 195 21.81 -10.06 0.95
CA GLY A 195 22.03 -9.25 -0.25
C GLY A 195 21.10 -8.03 -0.34
N LEU A 196 20.53 -7.60 0.78
CA LEU A 196 19.65 -6.44 0.88
C LEU A 196 20.51 -5.17 1.01
N THR A 197 20.28 -4.20 0.13
CA THR A 197 20.89 -2.87 0.16
C THR A 197 19.99 -1.88 -0.55
N SER A 198 19.98 -0.61 -0.10
CA SER A 198 19.15 0.43 -0.71
C SER A 198 19.42 0.61 -2.20
N LYS A 199 20.66 0.34 -2.64
CA LYS A 199 21.12 0.51 -4.02
C LYS A 199 20.36 -0.33 -5.04
N ASN A 200 19.71 -1.41 -4.61
CA ASN A 200 18.93 -2.28 -5.48
C ASN A 200 17.59 -1.66 -5.89
N TYR A 201 17.11 -0.64 -5.16
CA TYR A 201 15.75 -0.16 -5.27
C TYR A 201 15.67 1.26 -5.83
N VAL A 202 14.54 1.59 -6.45
CA VAL A 202 14.26 2.91 -7.00
C VAL A 202 12.80 3.27 -6.73
N SER A 203 12.58 4.52 -6.31
CA SER A 203 11.25 5.11 -6.18
C SER A 203 10.87 5.81 -7.48
N ILE A 204 9.65 5.59 -7.95
CA ILE A 204 9.07 6.19 -9.16
C ILE A 204 7.73 6.83 -8.81
N THR A 205 7.49 8.02 -9.36
CA THR A 205 6.23 8.76 -9.26
C THR A 205 5.85 9.36 -10.61
N SER A 206 4.71 10.04 -10.68
CA SER A 206 4.17 10.63 -11.91
C SER A 206 3.37 11.90 -11.60
N PHE A 207 3.98 13.06 -11.78
CA PHE A 207 3.38 14.37 -11.58
C PHE A 207 3.96 15.40 -12.58
N THR A 208 3.22 16.48 -12.86
CA THR A 208 3.60 17.48 -13.87
C THR A 208 4.10 18.80 -13.29
N HIS A 209 4.06 18.99 -11.97
CA HIS A 209 4.64 20.16 -11.31
C HIS A 209 6.18 20.11 -11.21
N HIS A 210 6.78 18.97 -11.56
CA HIS A 210 8.22 18.81 -11.82
C HIS A 210 8.44 18.21 -13.22
N PRO A 211 9.60 18.45 -13.87
CA PRO A 211 9.91 17.83 -15.15
C PRO A 211 9.90 16.30 -15.08
N PHE A 212 9.42 15.65 -16.14
CA PHE A 212 9.60 14.20 -16.30
C PHE A 212 11.08 13.84 -16.47
N TYR A 213 11.40 12.62 -16.07
CA TYR A 213 12.73 11.98 -16.08
C TYR A 213 13.75 12.61 -15.13
N ALA A 214 13.34 13.59 -14.32
CA ALA A 214 14.14 14.14 -13.24
C ALA A 214 13.66 13.57 -11.89
N PRO A 215 14.57 13.33 -10.93
CA PRO A 215 14.19 13.01 -9.58
C PRO A 215 13.78 14.27 -8.80
N PHE A 216 12.77 14.15 -7.95
CA PHE A 216 12.42 15.17 -6.95
C PHE A 216 11.90 14.51 -5.67
N ALA A 217 11.91 15.26 -4.57
CA ALA A 217 11.33 14.79 -3.31
C ALA A 217 9.83 15.10 -3.33
N ILE A 218 8.99 14.06 -3.39
CA ILE A 218 7.53 14.23 -3.36
C ILE A 218 7.15 14.96 -2.07
N GLU A 219 6.39 16.04 -2.22
CA GLU A 219 6.03 16.99 -1.16
C GLU A 219 4.85 16.49 -0.32
N ILE A 220 5.05 15.34 0.32
CA ILE A 220 4.08 14.70 1.23
C ILE A 220 4.62 14.71 2.67
N PRO A 221 3.76 14.79 3.70
CA PRO A 221 4.20 14.87 5.10
C PRO A 221 5.12 13.73 5.53
N ASP A 222 4.86 12.52 5.02
CA ASP A 222 5.60 11.32 5.40
C ASP A 222 6.94 11.14 4.66
N ASN A 223 7.23 11.93 3.61
CA ASN A 223 8.56 12.00 3.01
C ASN A 223 9.49 12.93 3.83
N TRP A 224 9.58 12.67 5.13
CA TRP A 224 10.33 13.48 6.08
C TRP A 224 11.84 13.43 5.79
N ARG A 225 12.34 12.37 5.13
CA ARG A 225 13.73 12.26 4.66
C ARG A 225 14.05 13.18 3.48
N TRP A 226 13.02 13.66 2.76
CA TRP A 226 13.16 14.30 1.44
C TRP A 226 13.84 13.37 0.43
N ALA A 227 13.48 12.09 0.49
CA ALA A 227 13.98 11.08 -0.43
C ALA A 227 13.43 11.33 -1.83
N LEU A 228 14.28 11.05 -2.83
CA LEU A 228 13.98 11.33 -4.22
C LEU A 228 13.18 10.20 -4.88
N SER A 229 12.22 10.58 -5.71
CA SER A 229 11.50 9.69 -6.62
C SER A 229 11.71 10.16 -8.07
N TYR A 230 12.00 9.24 -8.97
CA TYR A 230 12.08 9.55 -10.40
C TYR A 230 10.69 9.81 -10.95
N ASN A 231 10.51 10.96 -11.60
CA ASN A 231 9.25 11.35 -12.19
C ASN A 231 9.11 10.79 -13.61
N VAL A 232 7.99 10.16 -13.94
CA VAL A 232 7.70 9.64 -15.30
C VAL A 232 6.26 9.94 -15.70
N PRO A 233 5.90 9.92 -16.99
CA PRO A 233 4.50 9.95 -17.41
C PRO A 233 3.70 8.79 -16.80
N MET A 234 2.41 9.01 -16.52
CA MET A 234 1.54 8.05 -15.82
C MET A 234 1.52 6.66 -16.48
N ASP A 235 1.47 6.60 -17.81
CA ASP A 235 1.49 5.31 -18.52
C ASP A 235 2.84 4.59 -18.41
N GLU A 236 3.96 5.32 -18.31
CA GLU A 236 5.27 4.71 -18.06
C GLU A 236 5.38 4.20 -16.61
N MET A 237 4.76 4.88 -15.62
CA MET A 237 4.64 4.37 -14.25
C MET A 237 3.89 3.02 -14.23
N ILE A 238 2.77 2.92 -14.95
CA ILE A 238 2.02 1.66 -15.10
C ILE A 238 2.85 0.60 -15.83
N GLN A 239 3.60 0.99 -16.86
CA GLN A 239 4.51 0.07 -17.56
C GLN A 239 5.57 -0.51 -16.62
N VAL A 240 6.07 0.25 -15.65
CA VAL A 240 7.00 -0.26 -14.63
C VAL A 240 6.33 -1.33 -13.77
N ILE A 241 5.11 -1.09 -13.28
CA ILE A 241 4.35 -2.06 -12.48
C ILE A 241 4.13 -3.35 -13.28
N ASP A 242 3.62 -3.24 -14.51
CA ASP A 242 3.37 -4.39 -15.38
C ASP A 242 4.66 -5.16 -15.67
N ASN A 243 5.76 -4.46 -16.00
CA ASN A 243 7.04 -5.10 -16.29
C ASN A 243 7.62 -5.79 -15.05
N ALA A 244 7.50 -5.19 -13.86
CA ALA A 244 7.92 -5.80 -12.62
C ALA A 244 7.18 -7.13 -12.38
N ILE A 245 5.85 -7.12 -12.44
CA ILE A 245 5.05 -8.33 -12.22
C ILE A 245 5.36 -9.42 -13.25
N ASN A 246 5.44 -9.06 -14.54
CA ASN A 246 5.70 -10.02 -15.60
C ASN A 246 7.11 -10.64 -15.51
N ASN A 247 8.10 -9.91 -14.99
CA ASN A 247 9.47 -10.41 -14.78
C ASN A 247 9.71 -11.00 -13.37
N GLY A 248 8.63 -11.29 -12.65
CA GLY A 248 8.69 -12.02 -11.39
C GLY A 248 9.13 -11.17 -10.19
N TYR A 249 9.03 -9.85 -10.26
CA TYR A 249 9.22 -8.92 -9.14
C TYR A 249 7.86 -8.55 -8.53
N THR A 250 7.88 -7.98 -7.32
CA THR A 250 6.70 -7.32 -6.74
C THR A 250 6.92 -5.82 -6.69
N VAL A 251 5.94 -5.05 -6.24
CA VAL A 251 5.99 -3.59 -6.18
C VAL A 251 5.54 -3.14 -4.80
N ALA A 252 6.36 -2.37 -4.09
CA ALA A 252 5.90 -1.59 -2.94
C ALA A 252 5.08 -0.40 -3.48
N TRP A 253 3.83 -0.29 -3.05
CA TRP A 253 2.83 0.61 -3.63
C TRP A 253 2.23 1.51 -2.56
N ALA A 254 2.42 2.83 -2.70
CA ALA A 254 1.80 3.83 -1.86
C ALA A 254 0.68 4.49 -2.65
N SER A 255 -0.48 4.65 -2.02
CA SER A 255 -1.69 5.16 -2.66
C SER A 255 -2.57 5.83 -1.63
N ASP A 256 -3.35 6.81 -2.09
CA ASP A 256 -4.53 7.26 -1.37
C ASP A 256 -5.59 6.14 -1.40
N VAL A 257 -6.14 5.76 -0.24
CA VAL A 257 -7.20 4.76 -0.10
C VAL A 257 -8.48 5.34 0.50
N SER A 258 -8.56 6.66 0.66
CA SER A 258 -9.69 7.40 1.20
C SER A 258 -10.85 7.59 0.20
N GLU A 259 -11.00 6.63 -0.71
CA GLU A 259 -11.94 6.66 -1.82
C GLU A 259 -13.17 5.78 -1.60
N ILE A 260 -14.31 6.21 -2.15
CA ILE A 260 -15.57 5.45 -2.07
C ILE A 260 -15.40 4.04 -2.64
N GLY A 261 -14.62 3.93 -3.72
CA GLY A 261 -14.36 2.67 -4.39
C GLY A 261 -13.28 1.81 -3.74
N PHE A 262 -12.59 2.28 -2.69
CA PHE A 262 -11.74 1.44 -1.85
C PHE A 262 -12.58 0.81 -0.74
N THR A 263 -13.03 -0.42 -0.97
CA THR A 263 -14.00 -1.09 -0.11
C THR A 263 -13.34 -1.98 0.93
N ARG A 264 -14.08 -2.23 2.04
CA ARG A 264 -13.67 -3.23 3.04
C ARG A 264 -13.75 -4.67 2.54
N ASN A 265 -14.38 -4.89 1.37
CA ASN A 265 -14.50 -6.20 0.75
C ASN A 265 -13.31 -6.55 -0.16
N GLY A 266 -12.28 -5.69 -0.23
CA GLY A 266 -11.08 -6.00 -1.00
C GLY A 266 -11.13 -5.56 -2.46
N ILE A 267 -11.90 -4.52 -2.78
CA ILE A 267 -11.99 -3.93 -4.13
C ILE A 267 -11.52 -2.48 -4.06
N ALA A 268 -10.73 -2.03 -5.04
CA ALA A 268 -10.35 -0.64 -5.24
C ALA A 268 -10.60 -0.23 -6.70
N VAL A 269 -11.58 0.65 -6.92
CA VAL A 269 -12.01 1.15 -8.23
C VAL A 269 -12.31 2.66 -8.17
N ILE A 270 -12.33 3.34 -9.31
CA ILE A 270 -12.75 4.75 -9.42
C ILE A 270 -14.07 4.82 -10.18
N PRO A 271 -15.22 4.61 -9.51
CA PRO A 271 -16.50 4.61 -10.19
C PRO A 271 -16.78 5.97 -10.83
N ASP A 272 -17.27 5.94 -12.06
CA ASP A 272 -17.78 7.13 -12.73
C ASP A 272 -19.20 7.43 -12.24
N ASP A 273 -19.34 8.47 -11.43
CA ASP A 273 -20.62 8.87 -10.82
C ASP A 273 -21.55 9.63 -11.77
N GLU A 274 -21.09 9.89 -13.00
CA GLU A 274 -21.84 10.50 -14.10
C GLU A 274 -22.22 9.47 -15.19
N ALA A 275 -21.57 8.30 -15.19
CA ALA A 275 -21.84 7.24 -16.17
C ALA A 275 -23.29 6.69 -16.06
N PRO A 276 -24.06 6.66 -17.16
CA PRO A 276 -25.42 6.12 -17.17
C PRO A 276 -25.53 4.68 -16.65
N GLU A 277 -24.50 3.86 -16.89
CA GLU A 277 -24.39 2.47 -16.43
C GLU A 277 -24.38 2.39 -14.88
N ASN A 278 -23.74 3.37 -14.24
CA ASN A 278 -23.64 3.45 -12.79
C ASN A 278 -24.82 4.18 -12.16
N ILE A 279 -25.52 5.05 -12.88
CA ILE A 279 -26.69 5.80 -12.36
C ILE A 279 -27.99 4.99 -12.49
N GLY A 280 -28.14 4.23 -13.57
CA GLY A 280 -29.40 3.57 -13.92
C GLY A 280 -30.38 4.50 -14.65
N SER A 281 -31.60 4.01 -14.93
CA SER A 281 -32.56 4.66 -15.85
C SER A 281 -33.21 5.95 -15.33
N ASP A 282 -33.01 6.33 -14.06
CA ASP A 282 -33.61 7.53 -13.47
C ASP A 282 -32.54 8.56 -13.06
N GLN A 283 -31.98 9.22 -14.08
CA GLN A 283 -30.96 10.26 -13.93
C GLN A 283 -31.50 11.51 -13.21
N ALA A 284 -32.80 11.81 -13.35
CA ALA A 284 -33.43 12.95 -12.68
C ALA A 284 -33.50 12.75 -11.15
N HIS A 285 -33.85 11.54 -10.70
CA HIS A 285 -33.76 11.18 -9.29
C HIS A 285 -32.32 11.23 -8.77
N TRP A 286 -31.35 10.73 -9.55
CA TRP A 286 -29.93 10.79 -9.18
C TRP A 286 -29.43 12.21 -8.94
N LEU A 287 -29.75 13.15 -9.84
CA LEU A 287 -29.34 14.55 -9.69
C LEU A 287 -29.92 15.20 -8.43
N GLY A 288 -31.10 14.77 -7.98
CA GLY A 288 -31.77 15.25 -6.77
C GLY A 288 -31.26 14.62 -5.45
N LEU A 289 -30.46 13.54 -5.51
CA LEU A 289 -29.94 12.88 -4.31
C LEU A 289 -28.90 13.75 -3.59
N SER A 290 -28.88 13.63 -2.26
CA SER A 290 -27.79 14.17 -1.45
C SER A 290 -26.46 13.46 -1.76
N LYS A 291 -25.33 14.12 -1.48
CA LYS A 291 -24.00 13.54 -1.64
C LYS A 291 -23.87 12.19 -0.89
N SER A 292 -24.43 12.10 0.31
CA SER A 292 -24.40 10.88 1.14
C SER A 292 -25.15 9.70 0.49
N GLU A 293 -26.31 9.97 -0.10
CA GLU A 293 -27.10 8.95 -0.79
C GLU A 293 -26.40 8.47 -2.06
N LYS A 294 -25.81 9.38 -2.84
CA LYS A 294 -24.99 9.04 -4.02
C LYS A 294 -23.83 8.12 -3.62
N THR A 295 -23.08 8.49 -2.58
CA THR A 295 -21.97 7.69 -2.04
C THR A 295 -22.44 6.29 -1.61
N THR A 296 -23.55 6.21 -0.87
CA THR A 296 -24.09 4.93 -0.38
C THR A 296 -24.49 4.02 -1.53
N ARG A 297 -25.16 4.57 -2.56
CA ARG A 297 -25.57 3.80 -3.74
C ARG A 297 -24.38 3.34 -4.58
N LEU A 298 -23.39 4.21 -4.81
CA LEU A 298 -22.17 3.83 -5.55
C LEU A 298 -21.42 2.72 -4.83
N LYS A 299 -21.24 2.85 -3.51
CA LYS A 299 -20.57 1.83 -2.71
C LYS A 299 -21.29 0.47 -2.81
N ALA A 300 -22.61 0.47 -2.69
CA ALA A 300 -23.42 -0.74 -2.85
C ALA A 300 -23.27 -1.36 -4.25
N LYS A 301 -23.20 -0.54 -5.30
CA LYS A 301 -22.94 -1.03 -6.67
C LYS A 301 -21.54 -1.63 -6.81
N VAL A 302 -20.51 -0.97 -6.26
CA VAL A 302 -19.15 -1.52 -6.24
C VAL A 302 -19.13 -2.86 -5.50
N ASP A 303 -19.80 -2.99 -4.36
CA ASP A 303 -19.86 -4.26 -3.62
C ASP A 303 -20.60 -5.38 -4.39
N GLN A 304 -21.51 -5.02 -5.30
CA GLN A 304 -22.28 -5.96 -6.12
C GLN A 304 -21.50 -6.49 -7.33
N GLY A 305 -20.56 -5.73 -7.91
CA GLY A 305 -19.87 -6.16 -9.13
C GLY A 305 -19.08 -5.05 -9.84
N PRO A 306 -18.53 -5.36 -11.04
CA PRO A 306 -17.83 -4.38 -11.86
C PRO A 306 -18.70 -3.16 -12.19
N VAL A 307 -18.08 -1.98 -12.10
CA VAL A 307 -18.69 -0.68 -12.40
C VAL A 307 -17.97 -0.01 -13.55
N LYS A 308 -18.62 0.94 -14.22
CA LYS A 308 -17.92 1.83 -15.16
C LYS A 308 -16.97 2.73 -14.38
N GLU A 309 -15.71 2.79 -14.78
CA GLU A 309 -14.71 3.66 -14.15
C GLU A 309 -14.44 4.92 -14.95
N LYS A 310 -13.95 5.97 -14.27
CA LYS A 310 -13.53 7.23 -14.89
C LYS A 310 -12.37 7.00 -15.88
N VAL A 311 -12.35 7.76 -16.96
CA VAL A 311 -11.18 7.83 -17.84
C VAL A 311 -10.21 8.85 -17.24
N VAL A 312 -9.12 8.37 -16.64
CA VAL A 312 -8.16 9.20 -15.92
C VAL A 312 -7.08 9.74 -16.86
N THR A 313 -6.83 11.06 -16.82
CA THR A 313 -5.72 11.71 -17.53
C THR A 313 -4.61 12.15 -16.57
N GLN A 314 -3.44 12.50 -17.12
CA GLN A 314 -2.32 13.04 -16.34
C GLN A 314 -2.70 14.33 -15.61
N GLU A 315 -3.50 15.19 -16.26
CA GLU A 315 -3.96 16.46 -15.70
C GLU A 315 -4.95 16.25 -14.55
N MET A 316 -5.87 15.27 -14.68
CA MET A 316 -6.76 14.90 -13.58
C MET A 316 -5.99 14.41 -12.37
N ARG A 317 -4.98 13.55 -12.60
CA ARG A 317 -4.10 13.05 -11.55
C ARG A 317 -3.34 14.18 -10.85
N GLN A 318 -2.79 15.13 -11.61
CA GLN A 318 -2.11 16.30 -11.02
C GLN A 318 -3.08 17.15 -10.21
N ALA A 319 -4.26 17.45 -10.77
CA ALA A 319 -5.27 18.27 -10.09
C ALA A 319 -5.71 17.67 -8.76
N ALA A 320 -5.86 16.34 -8.69
CA ALA A 320 -6.23 15.63 -7.46
C ALA A 320 -5.14 15.71 -6.38
N PHE A 321 -3.86 15.69 -6.77
CA PHE A 321 -2.75 15.88 -5.82
C PHE A 321 -2.71 17.33 -5.31
N ASP A 322 -2.82 18.31 -6.20
CA ASP A 322 -2.79 19.73 -5.85
C ASP A 322 -3.98 20.14 -4.97
N SER A 323 -5.14 19.52 -5.18
CA SER A 323 -6.35 19.77 -4.39
C SER A 323 -6.42 18.97 -3.08
N GLN A 324 -5.46 18.07 -2.83
CA GLN A 324 -5.44 17.13 -1.71
C GLN A 324 -6.59 16.11 -1.71
N GLU A 325 -7.19 15.83 -2.87
CA GLU A 325 -8.05 14.66 -3.08
C GLU A 325 -7.24 13.36 -3.25
N THR A 326 -5.92 13.49 -3.47
CA THR A 326 -4.96 12.38 -3.44
C THR A 326 -3.81 12.78 -2.54
N THR A 327 -3.73 12.12 -1.39
CA THR A 327 -2.70 12.31 -0.38
C THR A 327 -1.93 11.01 -0.15
N ASP A 328 -0.89 11.04 0.68
CA ASP A 328 -0.17 9.83 1.07
C ASP A 328 -0.77 9.29 2.36
N ASP A 329 -1.61 8.25 2.26
CA ASP A 329 -2.35 7.70 3.40
C ASP A 329 -2.09 6.21 3.67
N HIS A 330 -1.63 5.42 2.69
CA HIS A 330 -1.44 3.97 2.90
C HIS A 330 -0.41 3.28 1.99
N GLY A 331 0.45 2.47 2.59
CA GLY A 331 1.43 1.60 1.91
C GLY A 331 0.96 0.14 1.85
N MET A 332 1.07 -0.48 0.68
CA MET A 332 0.70 -1.87 0.37
C MET A 332 1.71 -2.50 -0.59
N GLN A 333 1.51 -3.77 -0.97
CA GLN A 333 2.36 -4.44 -1.96
C GLN A 333 1.52 -5.00 -3.12
N ILE A 334 1.82 -4.58 -4.36
CA ILE A 334 1.28 -5.23 -5.57
C ILE A 334 2.15 -6.44 -5.91
N PHE A 335 1.52 -7.60 -6.12
CA PHE A 335 2.23 -8.86 -6.39
C PHE A 335 1.69 -9.66 -7.58
N GLY A 336 0.66 -9.16 -8.27
CA GLY A 336 0.08 -9.86 -9.41
C GLY A 336 -0.86 -9.02 -10.24
N ILE A 337 -1.28 -9.61 -11.36
CA ILE A 337 -2.25 -9.08 -12.31
C ILE A 337 -3.35 -10.12 -12.47
N VAL A 338 -4.60 -9.67 -12.43
CA VAL A 338 -5.79 -10.47 -12.75
C VAL A 338 -6.67 -9.73 -13.75
N LYS A 339 -7.64 -10.43 -14.30
CA LYS A 339 -8.75 -9.84 -15.04
C LYS A 339 -10.08 -10.19 -14.38
N ASP A 340 -11.02 -9.26 -14.39
CA ASP A 340 -12.41 -9.56 -14.04
C ASP A 340 -13.13 -10.31 -15.19
N GLN A 341 -14.41 -10.62 -15.00
CA GLN A 341 -15.26 -11.25 -16.01
C GLN A 341 -15.40 -10.46 -17.32
N ASN A 342 -15.16 -9.14 -17.30
CA ASN A 342 -15.25 -8.26 -18.46
C ASN A 342 -13.89 -8.09 -19.16
N GLY A 343 -12.83 -8.73 -18.63
CA GLY A 343 -11.47 -8.59 -19.13
C GLY A 343 -10.74 -7.34 -18.63
N THR A 344 -11.34 -6.56 -17.72
CA THR A 344 -10.74 -5.37 -17.10
C THR A 344 -9.57 -5.80 -16.22
N LYS A 345 -8.44 -5.10 -16.34
CA LYS A 345 -7.22 -5.42 -15.58
C LYS A 345 -7.29 -4.89 -14.16
N TYR A 346 -6.93 -5.74 -13.21
CA TYR A 346 -6.71 -5.39 -11.80
C TYR A 346 -5.34 -5.90 -11.35
N TYR A 347 -4.81 -5.28 -10.30
CA TYR A 347 -3.63 -5.71 -9.58
C TYR A 347 -4.04 -6.45 -8.30
N LEU A 348 -3.34 -7.54 -7.98
CA LEU A 348 -3.40 -8.20 -6.68
C LEU A 348 -2.55 -7.42 -5.69
N VAL A 349 -3.16 -7.04 -4.58
CA VAL A 349 -2.56 -6.20 -3.54
C VAL A 349 -2.58 -6.95 -2.22
N LYS A 350 -1.40 -7.13 -1.62
CA LYS A 350 -1.23 -7.61 -0.25
C LYS A 350 -1.33 -6.41 0.70
N ASN A 351 -2.32 -6.46 1.59
CA ASN A 351 -2.53 -5.44 2.63
C ASN A 351 -1.96 -5.91 3.98
N SER A 352 -1.89 -5.01 4.97
CA SER A 352 -1.33 -5.22 6.31
C SER A 352 -2.37 -5.07 7.43
N TRP A 353 -3.64 -5.36 7.14
CA TRP A 353 -4.75 -5.29 8.11
C TRP A 353 -5.20 -6.69 8.58
N GLY A 354 -4.29 -7.67 8.55
CA GLY A 354 -4.63 -9.08 8.77
C GLY A 354 -5.52 -9.64 7.66
N GLU A 355 -6.21 -10.75 7.95
CA GLU A 355 -7.12 -11.41 6.99
C GLU A 355 -8.47 -10.68 6.82
N ALA A 356 -8.45 -9.35 6.83
CA ALA A 356 -9.63 -8.51 6.66
C ALA A 356 -10.28 -8.69 5.28
N GLY A 357 -11.60 -8.45 5.21
CA GLY A 357 -12.36 -8.45 3.98
C GLY A 357 -12.63 -9.84 3.38
N LYS A 358 -13.31 -9.85 2.23
CA LYS A 358 -13.73 -11.07 1.52
C LYS A 358 -12.56 -11.95 1.08
N TYR A 359 -11.42 -11.34 0.76
CA TYR A 359 -10.26 -12.02 0.19
C TYR A 359 -9.08 -12.12 1.17
N LYS A 360 -9.36 -12.23 2.47
CA LYS A 360 -8.38 -12.61 3.50
C LYS A 360 -7.10 -11.77 3.48
N GLY A 361 -7.25 -10.44 3.48
CA GLY A 361 -6.12 -9.50 3.48
C GLY A 361 -5.63 -9.11 2.08
N ILE A 362 -6.24 -9.64 1.02
CA ILE A 362 -5.94 -9.28 -0.38
C ILE A 362 -6.96 -8.28 -0.92
N TRP A 363 -6.47 -7.30 -1.67
CA TRP A 363 -7.26 -6.33 -2.41
C TRP A 363 -7.04 -6.52 -3.92
N TYR A 364 -8.07 -6.16 -4.69
CA TYR A 364 -8.05 -6.09 -6.14
C TYR A 364 -8.22 -4.63 -6.55
N ALA A 365 -7.14 -4.02 -7.04
CA ALA A 365 -7.14 -2.61 -7.46
C ALA A 365 -7.16 -2.51 -8.98
N SER A 366 -8.15 -1.83 -9.56
CA SER A 366 -8.22 -1.65 -11.01
C SER A 366 -7.01 -0.84 -11.50
N GLU A 367 -6.65 -1.01 -12.78
CA GLU A 367 -5.63 -0.14 -13.38
C GLU A 367 -6.01 1.35 -13.22
N THR A 368 -7.29 1.69 -13.36
CA THR A 368 -7.80 3.05 -13.20
C THR A 368 -7.50 3.61 -11.81
N PHE A 369 -7.77 2.82 -10.76
CA PHE A 369 -7.46 3.20 -9.38
C PHE A 369 -5.97 3.42 -9.18
N VAL A 370 -5.13 2.49 -9.63
CA VAL A 370 -3.68 2.61 -9.51
C VAL A 370 -3.15 3.81 -10.30
N LYS A 371 -3.65 4.08 -11.51
CA LYS A 371 -3.32 5.28 -12.29
C LYS A 371 -3.63 6.56 -11.53
N TYR A 372 -4.81 6.63 -10.91
CA TYR A 372 -5.28 7.87 -10.32
C TYR A 372 -4.70 8.14 -8.93
N LYS A 373 -4.61 7.11 -8.08
CA LYS A 373 -4.41 7.28 -6.62
C LYS A 373 -3.04 6.90 -6.08
N THR A 374 -2.19 6.24 -6.88
CA THR A 374 -0.79 6.00 -6.50
C THR A 374 -0.10 7.32 -6.18
N THR A 375 0.64 7.44 -5.08
CA THR A 375 1.54 8.58 -4.81
C THR A 375 2.94 8.26 -5.33
N ASN A 376 3.49 7.11 -4.95
CA ASN A 376 4.69 6.53 -5.54
C ASN A 376 4.68 4.99 -5.51
N ILE A 377 5.59 4.41 -6.28
CA ILE A 377 5.96 3.00 -6.19
C ILE A 377 7.44 2.87 -5.90
N MET A 378 7.82 1.75 -5.28
CA MET A 378 9.20 1.32 -5.18
C MET A 378 9.35 -0.07 -5.78
N VAL A 379 10.37 -0.23 -6.62
CA VAL A 379 10.70 -1.49 -7.30
C VAL A 379 12.19 -1.77 -7.24
N ASN A 380 12.58 -3.01 -7.46
CA ASN A 380 13.96 -3.34 -7.81
C ASN A 380 14.32 -2.63 -9.14
N LYS A 381 15.51 -2.03 -9.23
CA LYS A 381 15.98 -1.35 -10.47
C LYS A 381 15.96 -2.28 -11.68
N ALA A 382 16.27 -3.57 -11.49
CA ALA A 382 16.22 -4.57 -12.54
C ALA A 382 14.79 -4.90 -13.02
N ALA A 383 13.75 -4.41 -12.33
CA ALA A 383 12.36 -4.50 -12.74
C ALA A 383 11.92 -3.34 -13.65
N VAL A 384 12.72 -2.27 -13.78
CA VAL A 384 12.40 -1.13 -14.64
C VAL A 384 12.67 -1.51 -16.11
N PRO A 385 11.73 -1.25 -17.06
CA PRO A 385 11.95 -1.52 -18.48
C PRO A 385 13.26 -0.89 -18.98
N ALA A 386 14.09 -1.65 -19.70
CA ALA A 386 15.42 -1.20 -20.13
C ALA A 386 15.45 0.17 -20.85
N PRO A 387 14.49 0.51 -21.76
CA PRO A 387 14.45 1.84 -22.36
C PRO A 387 14.25 2.95 -21.33
N LEU A 388 13.39 2.73 -20.33
CA LEU A 388 13.12 3.70 -19.27
C LEU A 388 14.29 3.78 -18.28
N ALA A 389 14.88 2.65 -17.89
CA ALA A 389 16.07 2.62 -17.04
C ALA A 389 17.22 3.46 -17.61
N LYS A 390 17.39 3.45 -18.95
CA LYS A 390 18.35 4.31 -19.66
C LYS A 390 17.97 5.79 -19.58
N LYS A 391 16.69 6.15 -19.77
CA LYS A 391 16.22 7.55 -19.63
C LYS A 391 16.47 8.10 -18.22
N LEU A 392 16.30 7.25 -17.20
CA LEU A 392 16.42 7.59 -15.79
C LEU A 392 17.87 7.43 -15.24
N ASN A 393 18.83 7.01 -16.07
CA ASN A 393 20.22 6.74 -15.67
C ASN A 393 20.35 5.76 -14.49
N LEU A 394 19.60 4.65 -14.52
CA LEU A 394 19.59 3.63 -13.46
C LEU A 394 20.64 2.51 -13.62
N ASN A 395 21.53 2.62 -14.61
CA ASN A 395 22.52 1.59 -14.96
C ASN A 395 23.65 1.45 -13.93
#